data_AF-A0AB39MW28-F1
#
_entry.id   AF-A0AB39MW28-F1
#
_cell.length_a   1.000
_cell.length_b   1.000
_cell.length_c   1.000
_cell.angle_alpha   90.00
_cell.angle_beta   90.00
_cell.angle_gamma   90.00
#
_symmetry.space_group_name_H-M   'P 1'
#
loop_
_entity.id
_entity.type
_entity.pdbx_description
1 polymer ?
#
loop_
_entity_poly.entity_id
_entity_poly.type
_entity_poly.pdbx_seq_one_letter_code
_entity_poly.pdbx_strand_id
1 'polypeptide(L)'
;MLSAKSLFQEIIDNDESFRLFCSIAASGETQGGWENARIAALVPESQRALAPKITRHGADEDKHGRIFNALMKKRGLEPVPVPPETDYTMLLEQHGIGLAHEKLKSEQPLTVEDIIVYLSHSRVTEQRAADQMVMLRKYFADHPVVGKAVRMISNDEDNHLAYTHEELLRFAAAGRGRLIQRTLRECALAEIGVYRDVSLAVMDHMGRILGWSRPKAAVLAAGIHAMYLWERLAGWRRMVSLRMPERRDALGGPATSAPEFA
;
A
#
# COMPACT_ATOMS: atom_id res chain seq x y z
N MET A 1 -0.27 -23.52 -16.68
CA MET A 1 -1.32 -22.56 -17.13
C MET A 1 -1.02 -21.21 -16.51
N LEU A 2 -1.17 -20.11 -17.26
CA LEU A 2 -0.94 -18.77 -16.74
C LEU A 2 -2.08 -18.40 -15.78
N SER A 3 -1.73 -18.12 -14.53
CA SER A 3 -2.64 -17.70 -13.46
C SER A 3 -1.92 -16.76 -12.50
N ALA A 4 -2.65 -16.00 -11.69
CA ALA A 4 -2.05 -15.19 -10.63
C ALA A 4 -1.22 -16.07 -9.68
N LYS A 5 -1.74 -17.23 -9.26
CA LYS A 5 -1.01 -18.17 -8.40
C LYS A 5 0.31 -18.63 -9.01
N SER A 6 0.29 -19.09 -10.26
CA SER A 6 1.52 -19.56 -10.92
C SER A 6 2.54 -18.44 -11.11
N LEU A 7 2.08 -17.23 -11.43
CA LEU A 7 2.93 -16.05 -11.62
C LEU A 7 3.69 -15.70 -10.33
N PHE A 8 2.97 -15.56 -9.21
CA PHE A 8 3.60 -15.27 -7.92
C PHE A 8 4.46 -16.44 -7.43
N GLN A 9 4.09 -17.69 -7.72
CA GLN A 9 4.93 -18.84 -7.38
C GLN A 9 6.28 -18.79 -8.11
N GLU A 10 6.30 -18.44 -9.40
CA GLU A 10 7.56 -18.26 -10.14
C GLU A 10 8.47 -17.19 -9.51
N ILE A 11 7.87 -16.08 -9.05
CA ILE A 11 8.61 -15.00 -8.35
C ILE A 11 9.14 -15.50 -7.00
N ILE A 12 8.32 -16.26 -6.26
CA ILE A 12 8.70 -16.79 -4.94
C ILE A 12 9.77 -17.88 -5.05
N ASP A 13 9.78 -18.68 -6.10
CA ASP A 13 10.69 -19.83 -6.25
C ASP A 13 12.07 -19.45 -6.79
N ASN A 14 12.24 -18.23 -7.29
CA ASN A 14 13.52 -17.73 -7.81
C ASN A 14 14.06 -16.62 -6.92
N ASP A 15 15.26 -16.83 -6.35
CA ASP A 15 15.84 -15.93 -5.36
C ASP A 15 16.11 -14.51 -5.86
N GLU A 16 16.51 -14.34 -7.12
CA GLU A 16 16.76 -13.01 -7.68
C GLU A 16 15.45 -12.21 -7.82
N SER A 17 14.41 -12.83 -8.35
CA SER A 17 13.09 -12.20 -8.50
C SER A 17 12.42 -11.97 -7.13
N PHE A 18 12.55 -12.92 -6.20
CA PHE A 18 12.07 -12.80 -4.83
C PHE A 18 12.74 -11.65 -4.09
N ARG A 19 14.07 -11.53 -4.23
CA ARG A 19 14.86 -10.44 -3.66
C ARG A 19 14.40 -9.08 -4.17
N LEU A 20 14.25 -8.93 -5.49
CA LEU A 20 13.78 -7.67 -6.07
C LEU A 20 12.35 -7.35 -5.61
N PHE A 21 11.44 -8.33 -5.67
CA PHE A 21 10.05 -8.16 -5.24
C PHE A 21 9.94 -7.72 -3.77
N CYS A 22 10.68 -8.38 -2.88
CA CYS A 22 10.72 -8.02 -1.46
C CYS A 22 11.41 -6.67 -1.21
N SER A 23 12.41 -6.29 -2.00
CA SER A 23 13.08 -4.98 -1.87
C SER A 23 12.14 -3.84 -2.25
N ILE A 24 11.37 -4.01 -3.34
CA ILE A 24 10.34 -3.04 -3.76
C ILE A 24 9.30 -2.87 -2.66
N ALA A 25 8.75 -3.98 -2.16
CA ALA A 25 7.75 -3.93 -1.09
C ALA A 25 8.33 -3.28 0.17
N ALA A 26 9.48 -3.75 0.66
CA ALA A 26 10.12 -3.22 1.88
C ALA A 26 10.38 -1.71 1.82
N SER A 27 10.78 -1.20 0.66
CA SER A 27 11.02 0.23 0.45
C SER A 27 9.73 1.03 0.58
N GLY A 28 8.64 0.57 -0.06
CA GLY A 28 7.32 1.19 0.05
C GLY A 28 6.83 1.26 1.50
N GLU A 29 6.88 0.14 2.22
CA GLU A 29 6.39 0.10 3.61
C GLU A 29 7.24 0.97 4.55
N THR A 30 8.57 0.98 4.36
CA THR A 30 9.47 1.81 5.19
C THR A 30 9.20 3.31 4.95
N GLN A 31 8.91 3.69 3.70
CA GLN A 31 8.52 5.06 3.40
C GLN A 31 7.16 5.40 4.04
N GLY A 32 6.16 4.53 3.90
CA GLY A 32 4.85 4.70 4.53
C GLY A 32 4.93 4.84 6.05
N GLY A 33 5.82 4.07 6.70
CA GLY A 33 6.13 4.20 8.12
C GLY A 33 6.69 5.57 8.50
N TRP A 34 7.68 6.06 7.76
CA TRP A 34 8.25 7.39 7.94
C TRP A 34 7.21 8.51 7.73
N GLU A 35 6.41 8.43 6.67
CA GLU A 35 5.39 9.42 6.35
C GLU A 35 4.36 9.53 7.48
N ASN A 36 3.81 8.39 7.91
CA ASN A 36 2.86 8.34 9.02
C ASN A 36 3.48 8.85 10.33
N ALA A 37 4.74 8.52 10.64
CA ALA A 37 5.42 9.05 11.82
C ALA A 37 5.51 10.58 11.80
N ARG A 38 5.84 11.18 10.64
CA ARG A 38 5.86 12.64 10.47
C ARG A 38 4.47 13.25 10.57
N ILE A 39 3.47 12.66 9.93
CA ILE A 39 2.08 13.14 10.00
C ILE A 39 1.59 13.10 11.46
N ALA A 40 1.88 12.02 12.18
CA ALA A 40 1.55 11.89 13.60
C ALA A 40 2.21 12.98 14.44
N ALA A 41 3.48 13.33 14.20
CA ALA A 41 4.13 14.44 14.90
C ALA A 41 3.45 15.79 14.62
N LEU A 42 3.00 16.00 13.38
CA LEU A 42 2.51 17.30 12.89
C LEU A 42 0.99 17.49 12.98
N VAL A 43 0.20 16.51 13.46
CA VAL A 43 -1.27 16.68 13.55
C VAL A 43 -1.63 17.94 14.35
N PRO A 44 -2.58 18.76 13.88
CA PRO A 44 -3.00 19.96 14.59
C PRO A 44 -3.68 19.62 15.92
N GLU A 45 -3.60 20.53 16.89
CA GLU A 45 -4.17 20.37 18.24
C GLU A 45 -5.67 19.99 18.20
N SER A 46 -6.43 20.63 17.32
CA SER A 46 -7.87 20.32 17.14
C SER A 46 -8.18 18.88 16.72
N GLN A 47 -7.18 18.15 16.21
CA GLN A 47 -7.29 16.75 15.79
C GLN A 47 -6.31 15.85 16.55
N ARG A 48 -5.80 16.28 17.72
CA ARG A 48 -4.73 15.57 18.44
C ARG A 48 -5.04 14.12 18.74
N ALA A 49 -6.32 13.77 18.92
CA ALA A 49 -6.82 12.42 19.12
C ALA A 49 -6.50 11.44 17.96
N LEU A 50 -6.19 11.93 16.76
CA LEU A 50 -5.75 11.08 15.64
C LEU A 50 -4.31 10.59 15.77
N ALA A 51 -3.46 11.28 16.54
CA ALA A 51 -2.04 10.96 16.64
C ALA A 51 -1.77 9.49 16.90
N PRO A 52 -2.40 8.85 17.91
CA PRO A 52 -2.08 7.48 18.25
C PRO A 52 -2.45 6.50 17.14
N LYS A 53 -3.54 6.75 16.41
CA LYS A 53 -3.96 5.91 15.28
C LYS A 53 -2.98 6.02 14.12
N ILE A 54 -2.55 7.25 13.78
CA ILE A 54 -1.56 7.50 12.72
C ILE A 54 -0.19 6.92 13.10
N THR A 55 0.24 7.09 14.35
CA THR A 55 1.48 6.46 14.86
C THR A 55 1.41 4.94 14.76
N ARG A 56 0.26 4.34 15.12
CA ARG A 56 0.08 2.90 15.01
C ARG A 56 0.13 2.43 13.56
N HIS A 57 -0.55 3.13 12.66
CA HIS A 57 -0.49 2.86 11.22
C HIS A 57 0.98 2.85 10.76
N GLY A 58 1.74 3.92 11.02
CA GLY A 58 3.17 3.97 10.65
C GLY A 58 4.01 2.85 11.27
N ALA A 59 3.72 2.44 12.51
CA ALA A 59 4.42 1.31 13.15
C ALA A 59 4.08 -0.05 12.50
N ASP A 60 2.86 -0.21 12.00
CA ASP A 60 2.42 -1.38 11.24
C ASP A 60 3.12 -1.43 9.87
N GLU A 61 3.26 -0.30 9.17
CA GLU A 61 4.03 -0.20 7.92
C GLU A 61 5.53 -0.53 8.13
N ASP A 62 6.17 0.10 9.13
CA ASP A 62 7.56 -0.20 9.50
C ASP A 62 7.75 -1.70 9.81
N LYS A 63 6.74 -2.32 10.43
CA LYS A 63 6.72 -3.76 10.71
C LYS A 63 6.65 -4.55 9.40
N HIS A 64 5.83 -4.17 8.43
CA HIS A 64 5.77 -4.84 7.12
C HIS A 64 7.10 -4.76 6.38
N GLY A 65 7.75 -3.59 6.37
CA GLY A 65 9.10 -3.44 5.80
C GLY A 65 10.12 -4.39 6.44
N ARG A 66 10.08 -4.53 7.78
CA ARG A 66 10.92 -5.52 8.50
C ARG A 66 10.57 -6.97 8.13
N ILE A 67 9.31 -7.29 7.88
CA ILE A 67 8.88 -8.63 7.47
C ILE A 67 9.49 -9.00 6.12
N PHE A 68 9.43 -8.11 5.13
CA PHE A 68 10.03 -8.36 3.81
C PHE A 68 11.55 -8.52 3.88
N ASN A 69 12.23 -7.71 4.70
CA ASN A 69 13.66 -7.86 4.96
C ASN A 69 13.99 -9.19 5.66
N ALA A 70 13.19 -9.61 6.64
CA ALA A 70 13.36 -10.91 7.31
C ALA A 70 13.15 -12.09 6.36
N LEU A 71 12.20 -11.99 5.44
CA LEU A 71 11.96 -12.99 4.40
C LEU A 71 13.17 -13.16 3.47
N MET A 72 13.81 -12.07 3.04
CA MET A 72 15.05 -12.10 2.26
C MET A 72 16.20 -12.69 3.07
N LYS A 73 16.40 -12.23 4.31
CA LYS A 73 17.46 -12.71 5.21
C LYS A 73 17.36 -14.21 5.47
N LYS A 74 16.14 -14.75 5.64
CA LYS A 74 15.90 -16.19 5.82
C LYS A 74 16.39 -17.03 4.63
N ARG A 75 16.54 -16.43 3.46
CA ARG A 75 17.11 -17.03 2.25
C ARG A 75 18.58 -16.66 1.99
N GLY A 76 19.22 -15.93 2.91
CA GLY A 76 20.59 -15.43 2.72
C GLY A 76 20.69 -14.34 1.65
N LEU A 77 19.60 -13.60 1.41
CA LEU A 77 19.54 -12.53 0.41
C LEU A 77 19.61 -11.17 1.09
N GLU A 78 20.41 -10.27 0.53
CA GLU A 78 20.46 -8.85 0.92
C GLU A 78 19.52 -8.01 0.03
N PRO A 79 18.94 -6.91 0.54
CA PRO A 79 18.13 -6.00 -0.27
C PRO A 79 18.90 -5.43 -1.47
N VAL A 80 18.19 -5.13 -2.55
CA VAL A 80 18.74 -4.47 -3.74
C VAL A 80 18.17 -3.07 -3.93
N PRO A 81 18.86 -2.17 -4.65
CA PRO A 81 18.29 -0.90 -5.06
C PRO A 81 16.97 -1.08 -5.81
N VAL A 82 15.95 -0.33 -5.42
CA VAL A 82 14.64 -0.33 -6.05
C VAL A 82 14.71 0.44 -7.37
N PRO A 83 14.31 -0.16 -8.51
CA PRO A 83 14.20 0.58 -9.78
C PRO A 83 13.20 1.74 -9.64
N PRO A 84 13.55 2.98 -10.04
CA PRO A 84 12.69 4.15 -9.83
C PRO A 84 11.28 4.03 -10.42
N GLU A 85 11.13 3.34 -11.55
CA GLU A 85 9.85 3.07 -12.21
C GLU A 85 8.95 2.07 -11.45
N THR A 86 9.49 1.41 -10.41
CA THR A 86 8.75 0.52 -9.52
C THR A 86 8.47 1.16 -8.15
N ASP A 87 8.99 2.37 -7.91
CA ASP A 87 8.82 3.10 -6.66
C ASP A 87 7.43 3.77 -6.61
N TYR A 88 6.44 2.98 -6.20
CA TYR A 88 5.03 3.34 -6.19
C TYR A 88 4.75 4.61 -5.39
N THR A 89 5.36 4.75 -4.21
CA THR A 89 5.16 5.89 -3.32
C THR A 89 5.76 7.17 -3.89
N MET A 90 6.97 7.11 -4.47
CA MET A 90 7.56 8.27 -5.15
C MET A 90 6.78 8.67 -6.40
N LEU A 91 6.29 7.70 -7.19
CA LEU A 91 5.50 7.99 -8.37
C LEU A 91 4.15 8.64 -8.03
N LEU A 92 3.51 8.24 -6.93
CA LEU A 92 2.29 8.91 -6.45
C LEU A 92 2.55 10.37 -6.08
N GLU A 93 3.61 10.67 -5.33
CA GLU A 93 3.96 12.04 -4.98
C GLU A 93 4.25 12.89 -6.22
N GLN A 94 4.96 12.35 -7.22
CA GLN A 94 5.23 13.05 -8.48
C GLN A 94 3.94 13.42 -9.23
N HIS A 95 2.85 12.67 -9.03
CA HIS A 95 1.53 12.98 -9.55
C HIS A 95 0.70 13.89 -8.64
N GLY A 96 1.30 14.45 -7.59
CA GLY A 96 0.67 15.35 -6.63
C GLY A 96 -0.28 14.64 -5.66
N ILE A 97 -0.09 13.34 -5.44
CA ILE A 97 -0.94 12.52 -4.57
C ILE A 97 -0.30 12.35 -3.20
N GLY A 98 -1.10 12.54 -2.15
CA GLY A 98 -0.64 12.51 -0.77
C GLY A 98 -0.12 13.86 -0.28
N LEU A 99 0.60 13.85 0.85
CA LEU A 99 1.29 15.03 1.36
C LEU A 99 2.73 15.02 0.85
N ALA A 100 3.19 16.13 0.27
CA ALA A 100 4.56 16.24 -0.22
C ALA A 100 5.59 16.04 0.90
N HIS A 101 6.70 15.36 0.60
CA HIS A 101 7.79 15.12 1.55
C HIS A 101 8.39 16.41 2.08
N GLU A 102 8.46 17.46 1.26
CA GLU A 102 8.91 18.78 1.69
C GLU A 102 8.06 19.30 2.85
N LYS A 103 6.73 19.12 2.77
CA LYS A 103 5.81 19.50 3.83
C LYS A 103 5.99 18.65 5.09
N LEU A 104 6.14 17.33 4.92
CA LEU A 104 6.35 16.41 6.05
C LEU A 104 7.70 16.62 6.76
N LYS A 105 8.72 17.10 6.04
CA LYS A 105 10.03 17.48 6.60
C LYS A 105 9.99 18.82 7.35
N SER A 106 8.95 19.63 7.15
CA SER A 106 8.77 20.86 7.93
C SER A 106 8.35 20.55 9.37
N GLU A 107 8.61 21.48 10.28
CA GLU A 107 8.17 21.41 11.69
C GLU A 107 6.86 22.19 11.92
N GLN A 108 6.16 22.56 10.84
CA GLN A 108 4.91 23.30 10.93
C GLN A 108 3.74 22.34 11.12
N PRO A 109 2.82 22.61 12.08
CA PRO A 109 1.62 21.81 12.22
C PRO A 109 0.82 21.72 10.93
N LEU A 110 0.33 20.52 10.61
CA LEU A 110 -0.58 20.29 9.51
C LEU A 110 -1.92 20.99 9.75
N THR A 111 -2.61 21.33 8.68
CA THR A 111 -3.99 21.83 8.77
C THR A 111 -4.98 20.65 8.84
N VAL A 112 -6.23 20.93 9.20
CA VAL A 112 -7.31 19.92 9.12
C VAL A 112 -7.51 19.46 7.67
N GLU A 113 -7.32 20.34 6.69
CA GLU A 113 -7.38 19.98 5.27
C GLU A 113 -6.26 19.01 4.89
N ASP A 114 -5.05 19.21 5.39
CA ASP A 114 -3.93 18.27 5.18
C ASP A 114 -4.21 16.88 5.76
N ILE A 115 -4.83 16.81 6.94
CA ILE A 115 -5.26 15.53 7.52
C ILE A 115 -6.30 14.84 6.64
N ILE A 116 -7.23 15.59 6.04
CA ILE A 116 -8.20 15.04 5.11
C ILE A 116 -7.52 14.56 3.82
N VAL A 117 -6.53 15.29 3.32
CA VAL A 117 -5.73 14.88 2.15
C VAL A 117 -4.98 13.59 2.43
N TYR A 118 -4.28 13.51 3.57
CA TYR A 118 -3.61 12.29 4.02
C TYR A 118 -4.59 11.11 4.14
N LEU A 119 -5.70 11.27 4.86
CA LEU A 119 -6.66 10.18 5.06
C LEU A 119 -7.30 9.72 3.75
N SER A 120 -7.56 10.66 2.83
CA SER A 120 -8.12 10.34 1.51
C SER A 120 -7.11 9.58 0.65
N HIS A 121 -5.85 10.01 0.67
CA HIS A 121 -4.75 9.31 0.01
C HIS A 121 -4.58 7.90 0.58
N SER A 122 -4.37 7.80 1.88
CA SER A 122 -4.21 6.51 2.57
C SER A 122 -5.39 5.60 2.30
N ARG A 123 -6.64 6.07 2.38
CA ARG A 123 -7.82 5.23 2.06
C ARG A 123 -7.78 4.61 0.66
N VAL A 124 -7.21 5.30 -0.33
CA VAL A 124 -7.07 4.76 -1.70
C VAL A 124 -5.95 3.73 -1.76
N THR A 125 -4.78 4.03 -1.17
CA THR A 125 -3.64 3.11 -1.14
C THR A 125 -3.93 1.87 -0.28
N GLU A 126 -4.56 2.02 0.88
CA GLU A 126 -5.01 0.91 1.73
C GLU A 126 -6.02 0.01 1.02
N GLN A 127 -6.91 0.60 0.22
CA GLN A 127 -7.85 -0.21 -0.58
C GLN A 127 -7.10 -1.06 -1.61
N ARG A 128 -6.06 -0.49 -2.25
CA ARG A 128 -5.21 -1.23 -3.17
C ARG A 128 -4.46 -2.35 -2.46
N ALA A 129 -3.81 -2.04 -1.34
CA ALA A 129 -3.07 -2.99 -0.53
C ALA A 129 -3.99 -4.14 -0.06
N ALA A 130 -5.15 -3.82 0.52
CA ALA A 130 -6.14 -4.81 0.94
C ALA A 130 -6.61 -5.71 -0.22
N ASP A 131 -6.91 -5.15 -1.40
CA ASP A 131 -7.33 -5.93 -2.57
C ASP A 131 -6.21 -6.90 -3.04
N GLN A 132 -4.95 -6.47 -3.03
CA GLN A 132 -3.80 -7.33 -3.32
C GLN A 132 -3.61 -8.40 -2.26
N MET A 133 -3.74 -8.04 -0.98
CA MET A 133 -3.58 -8.95 0.14
C MET A 133 -4.65 -10.02 0.20
N VAL A 134 -5.90 -9.72 -0.18
CA VAL A 134 -6.96 -10.73 -0.35
C VAL A 134 -6.55 -11.79 -1.37
N MET A 135 -5.98 -11.38 -2.50
CA MET A 135 -5.51 -12.30 -3.54
C MET A 135 -4.32 -13.13 -3.05
N LEU A 136 -3.31 -12.49 -2.43
CA LEU A 136 -2.15 -13.20 -1.89
C LEU A 136 -2.55 -14.18 -0.79
N ARG A 137 -3.43 -13.79 0.13
CA ARG A 137 -3.95 -14.64 1.19
C ARG A 137 -4.69 -15.85 0.63
N LYS A 138 -5.52 -15.66 -0.39
CA LYS A 138 -6.22 -16.76 -1.06
C LYS A 138 -5.28 -17.86 -1.58
N TYR A 139 -4.12 -17.48 -2.12
CA TYR A 139 -3.22 -18.43 -2.78
C TYR A 139 -2.03 -18.88 -1.92
N PHE A 140 -1.61 -18.06 -0.96
CA PHE A 140 -0.34 -18.23 -0.25
C PHE A 140 -0.46 -18.19 1.27
N ALA A 141 -1.66 -18.12 1.86
CA ALA A 141 -1.80 -18.18 3.32
C ALA A 141 -1.10 -19.41 3.93
N ASP A 142 -1.20 -20.57 3.28
CA ASP A 142 -0.59 -21.80 3.78
C ASP A 142 0.82 -22.06 3.21
N HIS A 143 1.40 -21.10 2.50
CA HIS A 143 2.75 -21.22 1.96
C HIS A 143 3.79 -21.25 3.11
N PRO A 144 4.72 -22.21 3.13
CA PRO A 144 5.63 -22.42 4.27
C PRO A 144 6.56 -21.22 4.53
N VAL A 145 6.94 -20.50 3.47
CA VAL A 145 7.83 -19.33 3.58
C VAL A 145 7.06 -18.04 3.88
N VAL A 146 6.09 -17.67 3.04
CA VAL A 146 5.44 -16.34 3.09
C VAL A 146 4.09 -16.32 3.82
N GLY A 147 3.50 -17.47 4.13
CA GLY A 147 2.12 -17.55 4.60
C GLY A 147 1.85 -16.81 5.92
N LYS A 148 2.81 -16.84 6.86
CA LYS A 148 2.73 -16.05 8.11
C LYS A 148 2.75 -14.55 7.82
N ALA A 149 3.65 -14.10 6.94
CA ALA A 149 3.75 -12.70 6.54
C ALA A 149 2.46 -12.22 5.86
N VAL A 150 1.96 -12.99 4.88
CA VAL A 150 0.74 -12.68 4.12
C VAL A 150 -0.48 -12.53 5.04
N ARG A 151 -0.66 -13.41 6.03
CA ARG A 151 -1.77 -13.28 7.00
C ARG A 151 -1.63 -12.05 7.90
N MET A 152 -0.41 -11.75 8.35
CA MET A 152 -0.17 -10.61 9.23
C MET A 152 -0.46 -9.30 8.51
N ILE A 153 0.19 -9.10 7.36
CA ILE A 153 0.02 -7.90 6.52
C ILE A 153 -1.45 -7.74 6.13
N SER A 154 -2.09 -8.82 5.65
CA SER A 154 -3.51 -8.77 5.27
C SER A 154 -4.43 -8.31 6.41
N ASN A 155 -4.18 -8.73 7.65
CA ASN A 155 -4.99 -8.31 8.78
C ASN A 155 -4.73 -6.85 9.19
N ASP A 156 -3.51 -6.36 8.99
CA ASP A 156 -3.15 -4.98 9.27
C ASP A 156 -3.78 -4.05 8.21
N GLU A 157 -3.72 -4.40 6.92
CA GLU A 157 -4.36 -3.60 5.85
C GLU A 157 -5.87 -3.47 6.02
N ASP A 158 -6.54 -4.54 6.46
CA ASP A 158 -7.96 -4.49 6.79
C ASP A 158 -8.23 -3.47 7.91
N ASN A 159 -7.31 -3.31 8.87
CA ASN A 159 -7.43 -2.32 9.94
C ASN A 159 -7.12 -0.90 9.47
N HIS A 160 -6.10 -0.71 8.63
CA HIS A 160 -5.77 0.58 8.02
C HIS A 160 -6.95 1.09 7.18
N LEU A 161 -7.52 0.23 6.34
CA LEU A 161 -8.69 0.56 5.52
C LEU A 161 -9.93 0.87 6.37
N ALA A 162 -10.17 0.11 7.44
CA ALA A 162 -11.27 0.39 8.36
C ALA A 162 -11.11 1.75 9.07
N TYR A 163 -9.91 2.04 9.57
CA TYR A 163 -9.58 3.30 10.21
C TYR A 163 -9.80 4.51 9.29
N THR A 164 -9.29 4.45 8.06
CA THR A 164 -9.44 5.57 7.11
C THR A 164 -10.90 5.80 6.72
N HIS A 165 -11.69 4.74 6.57
CA HIS A 165 -13.13 4.82 6.37
C HIS A 165 -13.84 5.54 7.52
N GLU A 166 -13.57 5.14 8.76
CA GLU A 166 -14.19 5.69 9.96
C GLU A 166 -13.87 7.19 10.11
N GLU A 167 -12.61 7.58 9.97
CA GLU A 167 -12.19 8.97 10.16
C GLU A 167 -12.67 9.88 9.04
N LEU A 168 -12.65 9.43 7.78
CA LEU A 168 -13.23 10.20 6.68
C LEU A 168 -14.74 10.38 6.84
N LEU A 169 -15.47 9.36 7.32
CA LEU A 169 -16.89 9.50 7.62
C LEU A 169 -17.15 10.47 8.77
N ARG A 170 -16.29 10.49 9.80
CA ARG A 170 -16.35 11.49 10.89
C ARG A 170 -16.17 12.90 10.35
N PHE A 171 -15.17 13.15 9.50
CA PHE A 171 -14.98 14.46 8.88
C PHE A 171 -16.12 14.83 7.91
N ALA A 172 -16.68 13.86 7.20
CA ALA A 172 -17.84 14.08 6.33
C ALA A 172 -19.07 14.53 7.13
N ALA A 173 -19.33 13.90 8.29
CA ALA A 173 -20.39 14.29 9.22
C ALA A 173 -20.16 15.70 9.80
N ALA A 174 -18.89 16.11 9.95
CA ALA A 174 -18.51 17.48 10.32
C ALA A 174 -18.54 18.49 9.14
N GLY A 175 -19.16 18.15 8.01
CA GLY A 175 -19.39 19.06 6.88
C GLY A 175 -18.27 19.09 5.84
N ARG A 176 -17.26 18.20 5.91
CA ARG A 176 -16.13 18.17 4.97
C ARG A 176 -16.33 17.27 3.75
N GLY A 177 -17.55 16.75 3.55
CA GLY A 177 -17.84 15.74 2.53
C GLY A 177 -17.44 16.10 1.09
N ARG A 178 -17.58 17.38 0.67
CA ARG A 178 -17.21 17.79 -0.70
C ARG A 178 -15.70 17.74 -0.94
N LEU A 179 -14.92 18.19 0.05
CA LEU A 179 -13.45 18.11 -0.01
C LEU A 179 -13.02 16.64 -0.10
N ILE A 180 -13.55 15.79 0.79
CA ILE A 180 -13.26 14.35 0.82
C ILE A 180 -13.57 13.69 -0.53
N GLN A 181 -14.76 13.93 -1.09
CA GLN A 181 -15.10 13.31 -2.38
C GLN A 181 -14.21 13.76 -3.53
N ARG A 182 -13.87 15.06 -3.58
CA ARG A 182 -12.95 15.58 -4.60
C ARG A 182 -11.58 14.91 -4.46
N THR A 183 -11.01 14.94 -3.25
CA THR A 183 -9.68 14.40 -2.99
C THR A 183 -9.63 12.89 -3.22
N LEU A 184 -10.61 12.11 -2.74
CA LEU A 184 -10.69 10.67 -3.01
C LEU A 184 -10.73 10.37 -4.51
N ARG A 185 -11.49 11.15 -5.29
CA ARG A 185 -11.56 10.97 -6.74
C ARG A 185 -10.24 11.31 -7.41
N GLU A 186 -9.60 12.42 -7.05
CA GLU A 186 -8.29 12.81 -7.58
C GLU A 186 -7.25 11.74 -7.27
N CYS A 187 -7.15 11.31 -6.01
CA CYS A 187 -6.28 10.22 -5.58
C CYS A 187 -6.54 8.92 -6.34
N ALA A 188 -7.79 8.45 -6.40
CA ALA A 188 -8.13 7.19 -7.06
C ALA A 188 -7.76 7.19 -8.55
N LEU A 189 -8.03 8.28 -9.27
CA LEU A 189 -7.77 8.31 -10.71
C LEU A 189 -6.27 8.39 -11.05
N ALA A 190 -5.49 9.08 -10.22
CA ALA A 190 -4.05 9.11 -10.35
C ALA A 190 -3.42 7.77 -9.94
N GLU A 191 -3.87 7.19 -8.82
CA GLU A 191 -3.40 5.88 -8.33
C GLU A 191 -3.59 4.79 -9.38
N ILE A 192 -4.75 4.72 -10.04
CA ILE A 192 -5.00 3.72 -11.09
C ILE A 192 -3.97 3.83 -12.23
N GLY A 193 -3.55 5.05 -12.57
CA GLY A 193 -2.51 5.29 -13.57
C GLY A 193 -1.14 4.83 -13.09
N VAL A 194 -0.73 5.25 -11.89
CA VAL A 194 0.55 4.88 -11.28
C VAL A 194 0.64 3.37 -11.08
N TYR A 195 -0.41 2.75 -10.56
CA TYR A 195 -0.48 1.31 -10.33
C TYR A 195 -0.32 0.49 -11.62
N ARG A 196 -0.91 0.96 -12.74
CA ARG A 196 -0.68 0.36 -14.06
C ARG A 196 0.80 0.41 -14.43
N ASP A 197 1.41 1.59 -14.33
CA ASP A 197 2.80 1.81 -14.78
C ASP A 197 3.79 1.02 -13.92
N VAL A 198 3.61 1.03 -12.60
CA VAL A 198 4.39 0.20 -11.67
C VAL A 198 4.18 -1.28 -11.94
N SER A 199 2.93 -1.73 -12.17
CA SER A 199 2.67 -3.14 -12.48
C SER A 199 3.37 -3.59 -13.77
N LEU A 200 3.37 -2.75 -14.81
CA LEU A 200 4.09 -3.03 -16.06
C LEU A 200 5.61 -3.11 -15.82
N ALA A 201 6.17 -2.15 -15.09
CA ALA A 201 7.59 -2.11 -14.76
C ALA A 201 8.02 -3.33 -13.93
N VAL A 202 7.27 -3.68 -12.88
CA VAL A 202 7.54 -4.87 -12.06
C VAL A 202 7.50 -6.13 -12.93
N MET A 203 6.46 -6.31 -13.75
CA MET A 203 6.36 -7.49 -14.63
C MET A 203 7.47 -7.56 -15.68
N ASP A 204 7.93 -6.43 -16.17
CA ASP A 204 9.05 -6.34 -17.12
C ASP A 204 10.38 -6.77 -16.46
N HIS A 205 10.64 -6.31 -15.23
CA HIS A 205 11.79 -6.77 -14.43
C HIS A 205 11.70 -8.26 -14.09
N MET A 206 10.55 -8.72 -13.60
CA MET A 206 10.34 -10.15 -13.30
C MET A 206 10.51 -11.00 -14.55
N GLY A 207 10.00 -10.55 -15.70
CA GLY A 207 10.11 -11.26 -16.97
C GLY A 207 11.54 -11.40 -17.47
N ARG A 208 12.38 -10.38 -17.27
CA ARG A 208 13.82 -10.46 -17.56
C ARG A 208 14.53 -11.48 -16.68
N ILE A 209 14.32 -11.40 -15.37
CA ILE A 209 14.98 -12.29 -14.38
C ILE A 209 14.55 -13.75 -14.61
N LEU A 210 13.25 -13.98 -14.83
CA LEU A 210 12.66 -15.31 -14.96
C LEU A 210 12.71 -15.86 -16.40
N GLY A 211 13.25 -15.11 -17.36
CA GLY A 211 13.36 -15.53 -18.76
C GLY A 211 12.01 -15.77 -19.44
N TRP A 212 10.99 -14.96 -19.14
CA TRP A 212 9.67 -15.13 -19.74
C TRP A 212 9.70 -14.93 -21.26
N SER A 213 9.01 -15.83 -21.98
CA SER A 213 8.81 -15.68 -23.42
C SER A 213 8.05 -14.38 -23.76
N ARG A 214 8.34 -13.81 -24.94
CA ARG A 214 7.63 -12.61 -25.45
C ARG A 214 6.10 -12.75 -25.44
N PRO A 215 5.51 -13.91 -25.83
CA PRO A 215 4.06 -14.08 -25.74
C PRO A 215 3.52 -13.99 -24.31
N LYS A 216 4.21 -14.59 -23.33
CA LYS A 216 3.80 -14.51 -21.92
C LYS A 216 3.83 -13.06 -21.42
N ALA A 217 4.92 -12.34 -21.68
CA ALA A 217 5.05 -10.93 -21.30
C ALA A 217 3.94 -10.07 -21.93
N ALA A 218 3.64 -10.28 -23.23
CA ALA A 218 2.58 -9.55 -23.92
C ALA A 218 1.18 -9.83 -23.33
N VAL A 219 0.89 -11.08 -22.96
CA VAL A 219 -0.39 -11.43 -22.31
C VAL A 219 -0.52 -10.77 -20.94
N LEU A 220 0.55 -10.76 -20.14
CA LEU A 220 0.55 -10.09 -18.82
C LEU A 220 0.34 -8.59 -18.95
N ALA A 221 1.04 -7.94 -19.89
CA ALA A 221 0.87 -6.52 -20.17
C ALA A 221 -0.56 -6.19 -20.63
N ALA A 222 -1.12 -7.02 -21.54
CA ALA A 222 -2.51 -6.87 -21.97
C ALA A 222 -3.50 -7.00 -20.80
N GLY A 223 -3.25 -7.94 -19.87
CA GLY A 223 -4.04 -8.08 -18.64
C GLY A 223 -4.00 -6.84 -17.75
N ILE A 224 -2.81 -6.24 -17.58
CA ILE A 224 -2.63 -4.99 -16.82
C ILE A 224 -3.38 -3.83 -17.48
N HIS A 225 -3.28 -3.68 -18.80
CA HIS A 225 -4.03 -2.65 -19.53
C HIS A 225 -5.54 -2.85 -19.47
N ALA A 226 -6.02 -4.10 -19.56
CA ALA A 226 -7.44 -4.40 -19.42
C ALA A 226 -7.96 -4.05 -18.01
N MET A 227 -7.19 -4.39 -16.96
CA MET A 227 -7.52 -4.00 -15.59
C MET A 227 -7.55 -2.48 -15.43
N TYR A 228 -6.52 -1.78 -15.92
CA TYR A 228 -6.48 -0.31 -15.92
C TYR A 228 -7.72 0.30 -16.58
N LEU A 229 -8.13 -0.18 -17.75
CA LEU A 229 -9.32 0.33 -18.45
C LEU A 229 -10.59 0.09 -17.63
N TRP A 230 -10.74 -1.11 -17.04
CA TRP A 230 -11.87 -1.41 -16.17
C TRP A 230 -11.90 -0.51 -14.92
N GLU A 231 -10.76 -0.31 -14.26
CA GLU A 231 -10.64 0.55 -13.09
C GLU A 231 -10.96 2.01 -13.44
N ARG A 232 -10.45 2.50 -14.57
CA ARG A 232 -10.69 3.86 -15.05
C ARG A 232 -12.16 4.12 -15.35
N LEU A 233 -12.88 3.13 -15.89
CA LEU A 233 -14.29 3.27 -16.26
C LEU A 233 -15.24 3.11 -15.06
N ALA A 234 -15.01 2.11 -14.21
CA ALA A 234 -15.94 1.74 -13.15
C ALA A 234 -15.28 1.40 -11.81
N GLY A 235 -14.11 0.76 -11.82
CA GLY A 235 -13.47 0.26 -10.59
C GLY A 235 -13.10 1.37 -9.59
N TRP A 236 -12.79 2.59 -10.06
CA TRP A 236 -12.51 3.74 -9.21
C TRP A 236 -13.63 4.06 -8.21
N ARG A 237 -14.88 3.69 -8.50
CA ARG A 237 -16.00 3.90 -7.58
C ARG A 237 -15.79 3.14 -6.26
N ARG A 238 -15.17 1.96 -6.30
CA ARG A 238 -14.83 1.19 -5.09
C ARG A 238 -13.79 1.93 -4.25
N MET A 239 -12.84 2.62 -4.88
CA MET A 239 -11.76 3.37 -4.21
C MET A 239 -12.22 4.67 -3.54
N VAL A 240 -13.40 5.18 -3.90
CA VAL A 240 -13.92 6.43 -3.33
C VAL A 240 -15.14 6.23 -2.44
N SER A 241 -15.71 5.01 -2.44
CA SER A 241 -16.91 4.72 -1.67
C SER A 241 -16.57 4.53 -0.20
N LEU A 242 -17.10 5.41 0.65
CA LEU A 242 -16.98 5.29 2.10
C LEU A 242 -18.18 4.53 2.66
N ARG A 243 -17.89 3.61 3.58
CA ARG A 243 -18.87 2.85 4.36
C ARG A 243 -18.34 2.66 5.77
N MET A 244 -19.21 2.70 6.77
CA MET A 244 -18.79 2.43 8.15
C MET A 244 -18.25 0.98 8.22
N PRO A 245 -17.02 0.76 8.69
CA PRO A 245 -16.47 -0.59 8.81
C PRO A 245 -17.21 -1.40 9.90
N GLU A 246 -17.18 -2.73 9.76
CA GLU A 246 -17.71 -3.64 10.78
C GLU A 246 -16.87 -3.58 12.06
N ARG A 247 -15.54 -3.61 11.91
CA ARG A 247 -14.60 -3.36 13.00
C ARG A 247 -14.38 -1.85 13.16
N ARG A 248 -14.92 -1.30 14.24
CA ARG A 248 -14.70 0.10 14.63
C ARG A 248 -13.44 0.26 15.44
N ASP A 249 -12.87 1.46 15.41
CA ASP A 249 -11.68 1.84 16.16
C ASP A 249 -10.53 0.83 16.00
N ALA A 250 -10.32 0.36 14.76
CA ALA A 250 -9.40 -0.74 14.45
C ALA A 250 -7.95 -0.45 14.90
N LEU A 251 -7.58 0.83 14.98
CA LEU A 251 -6.28 1.33 15.43
C LEU A 251 -6.29 2.00 16.82
N GLY A 252 -7.37 1.92 17.59
CA GLY A 252 -7.51 2.60 18.90
C GLY A 252 -6.72 1.99 20.07
N GLY A 253 -6.09 0.84 19.88
CA GLY A 253 -5.20 0.20 20.88
C GLY A 253 -3.71 0.39 20.58
N PRO A 254 -2.80 0.02 21.49
CA PRO A 254 -1.36 0.05 21.24
C PRO A 254 -0.99 -0.80 20.01
N ALA A 255 0.09 -0.45 19.32
CA ALA A 255 0.61 -1.25 18.21
C ALA A 255 0.97 -2.66 18.72
N THR A 256 0.53 -3.68 17.99
CA THR A 256 0.84 -5.08 18.33
C THR A 256 2.26 -5.38 17.92
N SER A 257 3.13 -5.75 18.88
CA SER A 257 4.47 -6.23 18.54
C SER A 257 4.37 -7.53 17.73
N ALA A 258 5.08 -7.59 16.60
CA ALA A 258 5.21 -8.86 15.89
C ALA A 258 6.02 -9.83 16.76
N PRO A 259 5.60 -11.10 16.90
CA PRO A 259 6.51 -12.14 17.35
C PRO A 259 7.68 -12.18 16.34
N GLU A 260 8.92 -12.19 16.83
CA GLU A 260 10.11 -12.26 15.99
C GLU A 260 9.91 -13.30 14.88
N PHE A 261 10.15 -12.90 13.63
CA PHE A 261 10.24 -13.83 12.51
C PHE A 261 11.58 -14.59 12.66
N ALA A 262 11.56 -15.63 13.48
CA ALA A 262 12.61 -16.66 13.52
C ALA A 262 12.51 -17.60 12.29
#